data_AF-A0A1Y1K004-F1
#
_entry.id   AF-A0A1Y1K004-F1
#
_cell.length_a   1.000
_cell.length_b   1.000
_cell.length_c   1.000
_cell.angle_alpha   90.00
_cell.angle_beta   90.00
_cell.angle_gamma   90.00
#
_symmetry.space_group_name_H-M   'P 1'
#
loop_
_entity.id
_entity.type
_entity.pdbx_description
1 polymer ?
#
loop_
_entity_poly.entity_id
_entity_poly.type
_entity_poly.pdbx_seq_one_letter_code
_entity_poly.pdbx_strand_id
1 'polypeptide(L)'
;GGAGPSSNLSSKRGTEDLDFYIGDEAISAASGPGYSLHYPIRHGQIENWDHMERFWSNSIFKYLRVEPEDHYFLLTEPPLNPPENRENTAEIFFESFNCAGMYIAVQAVLALAASWTSSKVTDRSLTGTVIDSGDGVTHVIPVAEGYVIGSSIKSIPIAGRDITYFVQSLLRDRGEPDSSLKTAQDIKEEYCYVCPDIVKEFSKYDRDRERFA
;
A
#
# COMPACT_ATOMS: atom_id res chain seq x y z
N GLY A 1 -0.45 41.30 23.55
CA GLY A 1 -0.85 41.29 22.14
C GLY A 1 0.39 41.16 21.30
N GLY A 2 0.51 40.07 20.55
CA GLY A 2 1.67 39.77 19.71
C GLY A 2 1.52 38.37 19.14
N ALA A 3 0.69 38.25 18.10
CA ALA A 3 0.56 37.01 17.33
C ALA A 3 1.84 36.82 16.50
N GLY A 4 2.44 35.63 16.60
CA GLY A 4 3.54 35.20 15.73
C GLY A 4 3.04 34.96 14.30
N PRO A 5 3.95 34.91 13.31
CA PRO A 5 3.55 34.78 11.91
C PRO A 5 3.06 33.35 11.64
N SER A 6 1.78 33.22 11.32
CA SER A 6 1.19 32.04 10.69
C SER A 6 1.76 31.90 9.27
N SER A 7 2.64 30.92 9.04
CA SER A 7 3.14 30.59 7.72
C SER A 7 2.09 29.80 6.94
N ASN A 8 1.11 30.50 6.37
CA ASN A 8 0.17 29.90 5.41
C ASN A 8 0.91 29.63 4.08
N LEU A 9 1.19 28.35 3.79
CA LEU A 9 1.78 27.90 2.51
C LEU A 9 0.83 28.08 1.30
N SER A 10 -0.42 28.51 1.50
CA SER A 10 -1.39 28.68 0.42
C SER A 10 -1.10 29.83 -0.54
N SER A 11 -0.22 30.79 -0.18
CA SER A 11 -0.03 32.02 -0.96
C SER A 11 1.18 32.01 -1.94
N LYS A 12 1.88 30.89 -2.12
CA LYS A 12 3.08 30.82 -2.99
C LYS A 12 3.18 29.53 -3.83
N ARG A 13 2.10 29.08 -4.48
CA ARG A 13 2.18 27.96 -5.43
C ARG A 13 2.62 28.48 -6.81
N GLY A 14 3.84 28.15 -7.22
CA GLY A 14 4.31 28.36 -8.60
C GLY A 14 3.71 27.32 -9.54
N THR A 15 3.73 27.57 -10.85
CA THR A 15 3.29 26.59 -11.87
C THR A 15 4.10 25.30 -11.86
N GLU A 16 5.33 25.33 -11.34
CA GLU A 16 6.22 24.17 -11.18
C GLU A 16 5.70 23.15 -10.15
N ASP A 17 4.90 23.57 -9.16
CA ASP A 17 4.32 22.66 -8.17
C ASP A 17 3.16 21.81 -8.71
N LEU A 18 2.68 22.12 -9.92
CA LEU A 18 1.57 21.43 -10.59
C LEU A 18 2.06 20.43 -11.67
N ASP A 19 3.35 20.44 -12.00
CA ASP A 19 3.93 19.56 -13.02
C ASP A 19 4.38 18.22 -12.42
N PHE A 20 3.42 17.36 -12.11
CA PHE A 20 3.67 16.01 -11.63
C PHE A 20 2.58 15.03 -12.05
N TYR A 21 2.94 13.74 -12.08
CA TYR A 21 2.03 12.62 -12.35
C TYR A 21 1.96 11.70 -11.14
N ILE A 22 0.88 10.91 -11.05
CA ILE A 22 0.72 9.84 -10.05
C ILE A 22 0.32 8.53 -10.72
N GLY A 23 0.49 7.40 -10.03
CA GLY A 23 0.10 6.07 -10.53
C GLY A 23 0.82 5.66 -11.82
N ASP A 24 0.10 5.00 -12.73
CA ASP A 24 0.66 4.48 -13.99
C ASP A 24 1.20 5.58 -14.91
N GLU A 25 0.63 6.79 -14.84
CA GLU A 25 1.12 7.95 -15.57
C GLU A 25 2.52 8.34 -15.07
N ALA A 26 2.77 8.28 -13.76
CA ALA A 26 4.09 8.56 -13.18
C ALA A 26 5.13 7.51 -13.58
N ILE A 27 4.74 6.22 -13.62
CA ILE A 27 5.61 5.12 -14.05
C ILE A 27 5.98 5.29 -15.53
N SER A 28 5.01 5.65 -16.37
CA SER A 28 5.23 5.90 -17.79
C SER A 28 6.12 7.13 -18.02
N ALA A 29 5.84 8.23 -17.32
CA ALA A 29 6.60 9.48 -17.42
C ALA A 29 8.06 9.31 -16.95
N ALA A 30 8.31 8.48 -15.93
CA ALA A 30 9.64 8.19 -15.42
C ALA A 30 10.54 7.43 -16.42
N SER A 31 9.96 6.85 -17.50
CA SER A 31 10.74 6.25 -18.59
C SER A 31 11.35 7.30 -19.54
N GLY A 32 10.84 8.54 -19.52
CA GLY A 32 11.34 9.66 -20.30
C GLY A 32 12.31 10.55 -19.53
N PRO A 33 13.02 11.46 -20.21
CA PRO A 33 13.82 12.48 -19.54
C PRO A 33 12.93 13.54 -18.88
N GLY A 34 13.21 13.90 -17.63
CA GLY A 34 12.61 15.06 -16.96
C GLY A 34 11.76 14.77 -15.72
N TYR A 35 11.36 13.52 -15.49
CA TYR A 35 10.62 13.12 -14.28
C TYR A 35 11.39 12.07 -13.48
N SER A 36 11.28 12.14 -12.16
CA SER A 36 11.86 11.18 -11.22
C SER A 36 10.76 10.52 -10.41
N LEU A 37 10.86 9.20 -10.23
CA LEU A 37 9.87 8.42 -9.52
C LEU A 37 10.17 8.40 -8.02
N HIS A 38 9.20 8.82 -7.21
CA HIS A 38 9.29 8.83 -5.76
C HIS A 38 8.10 8.10 -5.13
N TYR A 39 8.37 7.31 -4.09
CA TYR A 39 7.37 6.63 -3.29
C TYR A 39 7.24 7.35 -1.94
N PRO A 40 6.10 8.02 -1.65
CA PRO A 40 5.92 8.81 -0.43
C PRO A 40 5.76 7.94 0.83
N ILE A 41 5.40 6.67 0.66
CA ILE A 41 5.20 5.70 1.73
C ILE A 41 6.30 4.64 1.64
N ARG A 42 6.97 4.37 2.76
CA ARG A 42 7.91 3.24 2.91
C ARG A 42 7.60 2.48 4.20
N HIS A 43 7.67 1.16 4.13
CA HIS A 43 7.36 0.27 5.27
C HIS A 43 6.00 0.58 5.95
N GLY A 44 5.02 1.03 5.17
CA GLY A 44 3.67 1.39 5.66
C GLY A 44 3.55 2.79 6.27
N GLN A 45 4.64 3.54 6.43
CA GLN A 45 4.63 4.89 7.00
C GLN A 45 4.87 5.96 5.93
N ILE A 46 4.21 7.12 6.08
CA ILE A 46 4.43 8.29 5.23
C ILE A 46 5.77 8.91 5.63
N GLU A 47 6.73 8.96 4.69
CA GLU A 47 8.04 9.58 4.90
C GLU A 47 8.13 10.98 4.27
N ASN A 48 7.32 11.26 3.24
CA ASN A 48 7.31 12.56 2.57
C ASN A 48 5.87 13.08 2.46
N TRP A 49 5.53 14.02 3.35
CA TRP A 49 4.19 14.61 3.45
C TRP A 49 3.84 15.49 2.25
N ASP A 50 4.79 16.24 1.69
CA ASP A 50 4.55 17.08 0.51
C ASP A 50 4.14 16.24 -0.69
N HIS A 51 4.83 15.12 -0.94
CA HIS A 51 4.50 14.18 -2.01
C HIS A 51 3.17 13.47 -1.73
N MET A 52 2.87 13.17 -0.47
CA MET A 52 1.61 12.52 -0.09
C MET A 52 0.41 13.45 -0.28
N GLU A 53 0.51 14.72 0.11
CA GLU A 53 -0.52 15.74 -0.12
C GLU A 53 -0.76 15.95 -1.62
N ARG A 54 0.31 16.06 -2.43
CA ARG A 54 0.21 16.12 -3.89
C ARG A 54 -0.48 14.88 -4.47
N PHE A 55 -0.15 13.69 -3.95
CA PHE A 55 -0.77 12.44 -4.35
C PHE A 55 -2.27 12.40 -4.04
N TRP A 56 -2.67 12.83 -2.84
CA TRP A 56 -4.08 12.91 -2.47
C TRP A 56 -4.83 13.96 -3.28
N SER A 57 -4.25 15.15 -3.46
CA SER A 57 -4.86 16.22 -4.27
C SER A 57 -5.18 15.74 -5.69
N ASN A 58 -4.21 15.12 -6.37
CA ASN A 58 -4.43 14.59 -7.71
C ASN A 58 -5.47 13.45 -7.69
N SER A 59 -5.39 12.54 -6.72
CA SER A 59 -6.36 11.46 -6.54
C SER A 59 -7.81 11.98 -6.36
N ILE A 60 -8.01 13.01 -5.55
CA ILE A 60 -9.33 13.56 -5.24
C ILE A 60 -9.89 14.36 -6.42
N PHE A 61 -9.13 15.30 -6.97
CA PHE A 61 -9.63 16.25 -7.97
C PHE A 61 -9.59 15.70 -9.41
N LYS A 62 -8.58 14.90 -9.78
CA LYS A 62 -8.45 14.37 -11.15
C LYS A 62 -9.18 13.03 -11.32
N TYR A 63 -8.99 12.10 -10.38
CA TYR A 63 -9.49 10.73 -10.51
C TYR A 63 -10.88 10.56 -9.91
N LEU A 64 -11.08 10.87 -8.62
CA LEU A 64 -12.39 10.74 -7.97
C LEU A 64 -13.36 11.82 -8.44
N ARG A 65 -12.86 13.04 -8.73
CA ARG A 65 -13.63 14.21 -9.19
C ARG A 65 -14.77 14.56 -8.23
N VAL A 66 -14.46 14.58 -6.94
CA VAL A 66 -15.39 14.93 -5.88
C VAL A 66 -14.98 16.24 -5.23
N GLU A 67 -15.98 17.01 -4.79
CA GLU A 67 -15.75 18.14 -3.89
C GLU A 67 -15.56 17.59 -2.46
N PRO A 68 -14.40 17.76 -1.82
CA PRO A 68 -14.16 17.18 -0.50
C PRO A 68 -15.12 17.70 0.57
N GLU A 69 -15.59 18.95 0.41
CA GLU A 69 -16.53 19.63 1.32
C GLU A 69 -17.89 18.94 1.42
N ASP A 70 -18.25 18.13 0.41
CA ASP A 70 -19.52 17.41 0.34
C ASP A 70 -19.41 15.94 0.80
N HIS A 71 -18.21 15.47 1.16
CA HIS A 71 -17.94 14.05 1.38
C HIS A 71 -17.21 13.76 2.69
N TYR A 72 -17.55 12.61 3.28
CA TYR A 72 -16.82 12.03 4.40
C TYR A 72 -15.75 11.08 3.87
N PHE A 73 -14.52 11.17 4.40
CA PHE A 73 -13.39 10.35 3.97
C PHE A 73 -13.08 9.24 4.99
N LEU A 74 -13.05 7.99 4.52
CA LEU A 74 -12.50 6.86 5.26
C LEU A 74 -11.06 6.61 4.77
N LEU A 75 -10.08 6.87 5.64
CA LEU A 75 -8.67 6.58 5.38
C LEU A 75 -8.22 5.36 6.17
N THR A 76 -7.09 4.77 5.77
CA THR A 76 -6.51 3.62 6.45
C THR A 76 -5.09 3.89 6.90
N GLU A 77 -4.70 3.29 8.02
CA GLU A 77 -3.33 3.35 8.55
C GLU A 77 -2.85 1.96 8.98
N PRO A 78 -1.53 1.71 8.97
CA PRO A 78 -0.97 0.48 9.52
C PRO A 78 -1.18 0.40 11.03
N PRO A 79 -1.10 -0.80 11.64
CA PRO A 79 -1.05 -0.90 13.09
C PRO A 79 0.19 -0.15 13.62
N LEU A 80 0.08 0.46 14.80
CA LEU A 80 1.15 1.23 15.45
C LEU A 80 1.59 2.50 14.69
N ASN A 81 0.76 3.07 13.83
CA ASN A 81 1.00 4.39 13.27
C ASN A 81 1.11 5.43 14.41
N PRO A 82 2.18 6.25 14.46
CA PRO A 82 2.32 7.29 15.47
C PRO A 82 1.14 8.27 15.43
N PRO A 83 0.61 8.72 16.59
CA PRO A 83 -0.44 9.73 16.65
C PRO A 83 -0.12 11.00 15.86
N GLU A 84 1.16 11.40 15.79
CA GLU A 84 1.63 12.56 15.04
C GLU A 84 1.34 12.42 13.53
N ASN A 85 1.49 11.22 12.98
CA ASN A 85 1.14 10.96 11.58
C ASN A 85 -0.39 11.06 11.37
N ARG A 86 -1.18 10.67 12.37
CA ARG A 86 -2.63 10.80 12.33
C ARG A 86 -3.05 12.27 12.35
N GLU A 87 -2.40 13.08 13.18
CA GLU A 87 -2.59 14.53 13.26
C GLU A 87 -2.24 15.21 11.94
N ASN A 88 -1.07 14.94 11.36
CA ASN A 88 -0.66 15.49 10.07
C ASN A 88 -1.64 15.11 8.93
N THR A 89 -2.14 13.87 8.94
CA THR A 89 -3.16 13.43 7.98
C THR A 89 -4.46 14.23 8.16
N ALA A 90 -4.87 14.46 9.40
CA ALA A 90 -6.07 15.22 9.69
C ALA A 90 -5.92 16.71 9.33
N GLU A 91 -4.76 17.31 9.62
CA GLU A 91 -4.43 18.68 9.24
C GLU A 91 -4.56 18.86 7.72
N ILE A 92 -3.97 17.98 6.92
CA ILE A 92 -4.08 18.06 5.45
C ILE A 92 -5.55 17.94 4.99
N PHE A 93 -6.30 16.95 5.50
CA PHE A 93 -7.67 16.72 5.04
C PHE A 93 -8.66 17.82 5.46
N PHE A 94 -8.49 18.40 6.66
CA PHE A 94 -9.35 19.49 7.12
C PHE A 94 -8.89 20.86 6.65
N GLU A 95 -7.60 21.17 6.72
CA GLU A 95 -7.11 22.53 6.43
C GLU A 95 -6.81 22.75 4.94
N SER A 96 -6.22 21.76 4.26
CA SER A 96 -5.91 21.89 2.82
C SER A 96 -7.10 21.52 1.92
N PHE A 97 -7.84 20.46 2.26
CA PHE A 97 -8.96 19.97 1.43
C PHE A 97 -10.35 20.38 1.92
N ASN A 98 -10.47 20.93 3.13
CA ASN A 98 -11.76 21.33 3.72
C ASN A 98 -12.81 20.19 3.72
N CYS A 99 -12.38 18.95 4.00
CA CYS A 99 -13.29 17.81 3.95
C CYS A 99 -14.44 17.93 4.99
N ALA A 100 -15.62 17.43 4.64
CA ALA A 100 -16.80 17.50 5.52
C ALA A 100 -16.60 16.74 6.85
N GLY A 101 -15.83 15.66 6.78
CA GLY A 101 -15.49 14.81 7.91
C GLY A 101 -14.57 13.69 7.48
N MET A 102 -13.88 13.09 8.44
CA MET A 102 -12.98 11.98 8.17
C MET A 102 -12.96 10.96 9.31
N TYR A 103 -12.61 9.73 8.97
CA TYR A 103 -12.32 8.65 9.91
C TYR A 103 -11.08 7.90 9.45
N ILE A 104 -10.14 7.68 10.36
CA ILE A 104 -8.91 6.91 10.08
C ILE A 104 -9.07 5.54 10.77
N ALA A 105 -9.12 4.49 9.96
CA ALA A 105 -9.33 3.13 10.41
C ALA A 105 -8.03 2.32 10.32
N VAL A 106 -7.80 1.44 11.31
CA VAL A 106 -6.68 0.50 11.26
C VAL A 106 -7.00 -0.61 10.25
N GLN A 107 -6.07 -0.85 9.32
CA GLN A 107 -6.22 -1.82 8.22
C GLN A 107 -6.67 -3.22 8.71
N ALA A 108 -6.11 -3.70 9.82
CA ALA A 108 -6.45 -5.01 10.38
C ALA A 108 -7.93 -5.15 10.76
N VAL A 109 -8.53 -4.12 11.35
CA VAL A 109 -9.95 -4.16 11.76
C VAL A 109 -10.85 -4.20 10.54
N LEU A 110 -10.51 -3.43 9.49
CA LEU A 110 -11.22 -3.47 8.21
C LEU A 110 -11.09 -4.83 7.51
N ALA A 111 -9.90 -5.46 7.58
CA ALA A 111 -9.68 -6.79 7.02
C ALA A 111 -10.55 -7.86 7.72
N LEU A 112 -10.74 -7.78 9.04
CA LEU A 112 -11.69 -8.64 9.75
C LEU A 112 -13.14 -8.37 9.34
N ALA A 113 -13.54 -7.10 9.21
CA ALA A 113 -14.87 -6.76 8.74
C ALA A 113 -15.14 -7.31 7.32
N ALA A 114 -14.14 -7.27 6.44
CA ALA A 114 -14.24 -7.85 5.10
C ALA A 114 -14.47 -9.38 5.14
N SER A 115 -13.95 -10.09 6.14
CA SER A 115 -14.15 -11.54 6.31
C SER A 115 -15.62 -11.94 6.48
N TRP A 116 -16.48 -11.02 6.92
CA TRP A 116 -17.93 -11.26 7.08
C TRP A 116 -18.65 -11.52 5.75
N THR A 117 -18.01 -11.21 4.62
CA THR A 117 -18.53 -11.53 3.29
C THR A 117 -18.32 -13.01 2.93
N SER A 118 -17.48 -13.73 3.67
CA SER A 118 -17.22 -15.15 3.43
C SER A 118 -18.43 -16.00 3.80
N SER A 119 -18.83 -16.90 2.90
CA SER A 119 -19.88 -17.89 3.16
C SER A 119 -19.58 -18.86 4.30
N LYS A 120 -18.31 -18.93 4.74
CA LYS A 120 -17.86 -19.77 5.86
C LYS A 120 -18.06 -19.11 7.23
N VAL A 121 -18.32 -17.80 7.26
CA VAL A 121 -18.45 -17.03 8.49
C VAL A 121 -19.93 -16.77 8.78
N THR A 122 -20.41 -17.27 9.92
CA THR A 122 -21.80 -17.08 10.36
C THR A 122 -21.94 -15.96 11.38
N ASP A 123 -20.88 -15.65 12.12
CA ASP A 123 -20.86 -14.62 13.15
C ASP A 123 -19.96 -13.44 12.74
N ARG A 124 -20.46 -12.22 12.94
CA ARG A 124 -19.76 -10.98 12.61
C ARG A 124 -18.90 -10.55 13.78
N SER A 125 -17.81 -11.29 13.98
CA SER A 125 -16.85 -10.99 15.04
C SER A 125 -15.77 -10.03 14.56
N LEU A 126 -15.41 -9.08 15.44
CA LEU A 126 -14.20 -8.27 15.33
C LEU A 126 -13.05 -8.82 16.21
N THR A 127 -13.14 -10.09 16.60
CA THR A 127 -12.08 -10.82 17.30
C THR A 127 -11.47 -11.84 16.35
N GLY A 128 -10.16 -11.73 16.13
CA GLY A 128 -9.44 -12.60 15.21
C GLY A 128 -7.96 -12.24 15.10
N THR A 129 -7.22 -13.01 14.30
CA THR A 129 -5.83 -12.69 13.96
C THR A 129 -5.76 -12.40 12.47
N VAL A 130 -5.30 -11.20 12.12
CA VAL A 130 -5.10 -10.77 10.74
C VAL A 130 -3.68 -11.06 10.34
N ILE A 131 -3.51 -11.71 9.19
CA ILE A 131 -2.21 -11.85 8.53
C ILE A 131 -2.27 -10.97 7.29
N ASP A 132 -1.64 -9.80 7.38
CA ASP A 132 -1.58 -8.83 6.29
C ASP A 132 -0.21 -8.93 5.61
N SER A 133 -0.18 -9.48 4.40
CA SER A 133 1.04 -9.65 3.60
C SER A 133 1.00 -8.70 2.41
N GLY A 134 1.54 -7.49 2.60
CA GLY A 134 1.64 -6.47 1.54
C GLY A 134 2.83 -6.68 0.61
N ASP A 135 3.28 -5.61 -0.05
CA ASP A 135 4.48 -5.64 -0.88
C ASP A 135 5.78 -5.64 -0.07
N GLY A 136 5.82 -4.90 1.06
CA GLY A 136 7.07 -4.66 1.79
C GLY A 136 7.28 -5.46 3.08
N VAL A 137 6.20 -5.87 3.76
CA VAL A 137 6.26 -6.58 5.05
C VAL A 137 5.00 -7.41 5.25
N THR A 138 5.12 -8.51 6.00
CA THR A 138 3.97 -9.27 6.49
C THR A 138 3.76 -9.02 7.98
N HIS A 139 2.54 -8.63 8.37
CA HIS A 139 2.15 -8.41 9.76
C HIS A 139 1.18 -9.49 10.25
N VAL A 140 1.39 -9.95 11.48
CA VAL A 140 0.46 -10.78 12.24
C VAL A 140 -0.11 -9.94 13.36
N ILE A 141 -1.41 -9.63 13.26
CA ILE A 141 -2.08 -8.60 14.06
C ILE A 141 -3.26 -9.25 14.80
N PRO A 142 -3.13 -9.53 16.11
CA PRO A 142 -4.25 -9.96 16.93
C PRO A 142 -5.20 -8.79 17.24
N VAL A 143 -6.48 -9.02 17.03
CA VAL A 143 -7.57 -8.09 17.32
C VAL A 143 -8.55 -8.78 18.26
N ALA A 144 -8.96 -8.10 19.33
CA ALA A 144 -9.99 -8.54 20.25
C ALA A 144 -11.06 -7.46 20.37
N GLU A 145 -12.30 -7.82 20.06
CA GLU A 145 -13.47 -6.94 20.16
C GLU A 145 -13.28 -5.61 19.43
N GLY A 146 -12.61 -5.62 18.27
CA GLY A 146 -12.30 -4.43 17.48
C GLY A 146 -11.06 -3.66 17.91
N TYR A 147 -10.41 -4.02 19.02
CA TYR A 147 -9.18 -3.40 19.50
C TYR A 147 -7.96 -4.23 19.11
N VAL A 148 -6.97 -3.57 18.53
CA VAL A 148 -5.69 -4.21 18.20
C VAL A 148 -4.86 -4.42 19.47
N ILE A 149 -4.40 -5.65 19.70
CA ILE A 149 -3.51 -5.95 20.83
C ILE A 149 -2.07 -5.63 20.41
N GLY A 150 -1.71 -4.34 20.52
CA GLY A 150 -0.45 -3.80 20.01
C GLY A 150 0.81 -4.53 20.50
N SER A 151 0.83 -4.95 21.77
CA SER A 151 1.94 -5.68 22.39
C SER A 151 2.21 -7.06 21.78
N SER A 152 1.24 -7.62 21.04
CA SER A 152 1.30 -8.95 20.46
C SER A 152 1.47 -8.95 18.94
N ILE A 153 1.65 -7.78 18.33
CA ILE A 153 1.92 -7.69 16.89
C ILE A 153 3.28 -8.30 16.59
N LYS A 154 3.35 -9.09 15.51
CA LYS A 154 4.60 -9.62 14.96
C LYS A 154 4.75 -9.20 13.51
N SER A 155 5.96 -8.82 13.12
CA SER A 155 6.32 -8.50 11.74
C SER A 155 7.30 -9.55 11.21
N ILE A 156 7.06 -10.00 9.99
CA ILE A 156 7.93 -10.89 9.24
C ILE A 156 8.50 -10.06 8.07
N PRO A 157 9.83 -9.89 7.96
CA PRO A 157 10.46 -9.10 6.90
C PRO A 157 10.53 -9.89 5.58
N ILE A 158 9.40 -10.47 5.17
CA ILE A 158 9.21 -11.19 3.91
C ILE A 158 7.82 -10.84 3.41
N ALA A 159 7.72 -10.40 2.16
CA ALA A 159 6.49 -9.94 1.54
C ALA A 159 6.53 -10.07 0.02
N GLY A 160 5.59 -9.42 -0.68
CA GLY A 160 5.44 -9.51 -2.14
C GLY A 160 6.71 -9.15 -2.91
N ARG A 161 7.46 -8.14 -2.46
CA ARG A 161 8.70 -7.68 -3.10
C ARG A 161 9.83 -8.71 -3.01
N ASP A 162 9.98 -9.35 -1.86
CA ASP A 162 11.00 -10.38 -1.65
C ASP A 162 10.74 -11.58 -2.58
N ILE A 163 9.47 -11.94 -2.76
CA ILE A 163 9.05 -12.99 -3.71
C ILE A 163 9.36 -12.55 -5.15
N THR A 164 9.01 -11.32 -5.52
CA THR A 164 9.34 -10.78 -6.86
C THR A 164 10.86 -10.82 -7.13
N TYR A 165 11.69 -10.41 -6.17
CA TYR A 165 13.15 -10.48 -6.31
C TYR A 165 13.67 -11.91 -6.39
N PHE A 166 13.09 -12.84 -5.62
CA PHE A 166 13.45 -14.25 -5.69
C PHE A 166 13.14 -14.84 -7.08
N VAL A 167 11.94 -14.59 -7.61
CA VAL A 167 11.57 -15.00 -8.98
C VAL A 167 12.53 -14.38 -10.01
N GLN A 168 12.85 -13.09 -9.87
CA GLN A 168 13.81 -12.41 -10.74
C GLN A 168 15.19 -13.07 -10.72
N SER A 169 15.70 -13.43 -9.53
CA SER A 169 17.00 -14.13 -9.43
C SER A 169 16.98 -15.46 -10.17
N LEU A 170 15.90 -16.22 -10.07
CA LEU A 170 15.76 -17.50 -10.79
C LEU A 170 15.73 -17.32 -12.32
N LEU A 171 15.10 -16.26 -12.82
CA LEU A 171 15.11 -15.93 -14.26
C LEU A 171 16.52 -15.58 -14.75
N ARG A 172 17.28 -14.81 -13.95
CA ARG A 172 18.66 -14.44 -14.26
C ARG A 172 19.58 -15.65 -14.26
N ASP A 173 19.45 -16.53 -13.27
CA ASP A 173 20.26 -17.74 -13.15
C ASP A 173 20.00 -18.71 -14.33
N ARG A 174 18.77 -18.74 -14.85
CA ARG A 174 18.42 -19.52 -16.05
C ARG A 174 18.86 -18.86 -17.37
N GLY A 175 19.26 -17.59 -17.34
CA GLY A 175 19.67 -16.83 -18.52
C GLY A 175 18.50 -16.40 -19.42
N GLU A 176 17.33 -16.12 -18.83
CA GLU A 176 16.16 -15.69 -19.60
C GLU A 176 16.39 -14.33 -20.28
N PRO A 177 15.88 -14.14 -21.52
CA PRO A 177 16.06 -12.89 -22.27
C PRO A 177 15.50 -11.66 -21.54
N ASP A 178 14.40 -11.84 -20.82
CA ASP A 178 13.78 -10.81 -19.99
C ASP A 178 13.77 -11.24 -18.52
N SER A 179 14.57 -10.53 -17.72
CA SER A 179 14.64 -10.67 -16.27
C SER A 179 14.34 -9.34 -15.58
N SER A 180 13.50 -8.51 -16.20
CA SER A 180 13.01 -7.27 -15.60
C SER A 180 12.17 -7.56 -14.34
N LEU A 181 12.05 -6.56 -13.46
CA LEU A 181 11.20 -6.69 -12.27
C LEU A 181 9.73 -6.82 -12.62
N LYS A 182 9.30 -6.19 -13.72
CA LYS A 182 7.92 -6.26 -14.19
C LYS A 182 7.57 -7.69 -14.60
N THR A 183 8.42 -8.32 -15.39
CA THR A 183 8.23 -9.71 -15.83
C THR A 183 8.24 -10.68 -14.67
N ALA A 184 9.12 -10.49 -13.68
CA ALA A 184 9.12 -11.31 -12.46
C ALA A 184 7.84 -11.12 -11.63
N GLN A 185 7.30 -9.90 -11.55
CA GLN A 185 6.04 -9.62 -10.89
C GLN A 185 4.86 -10.28 -11.61
N ASP A 186 4.81 -10.17 -12.94
CA ASP A 186 3.75 -10.78 -13.75
C ASP A 186 3.78 -12.31 -13.62
N ILE A 187 4.97 -12.92 -13.63
CA ILE A 187 5.12 -14.36 -13.36
C ILE A 187 4.62 -14.75 -11.96
N LYS A 188 4.95 -13.94 -10.95
CA LYS A 188 4.48 -14.14 -9.58
C LYS A 188 2.95 -14.09 -9.50
N GLU A 189 2.32 -13.15 -10.21
CA GLU A 189 0.87 -12.93 -10.14
C GLU A 189 0.08 -13.93 -10.99
N GLU A 190 0.63 -14.40 -12.11
CA GLU A 190 -0.06 -15.30 -13.04
C GLU A 190 0.22 -16.79 -12.81
N TYR A 191 1.43 -17.17 -12.39
CA TYR A 191 1.86 -18.57 -12.39
C TYR A 191 2.23 -19.13 -11.02
N CYS A 192 2.51 -18.30 -10.01
CA CYS A 192 2.89 -18.82 -8.70
C CYS A 192 1.69 -19.38 -7.92
N TYR A 193 1.98 -20.41 -7.13
CA TYR A 193 1.04 -21.02 -6.18
C TYR A 193 1.83 -21.61 -5.00
N VAL A 194 1.12 -21.88 -3.91
CA VAL A 194 1.71 -22.54 -2.74
C VAL A 194 1.56 -24.05 -2.88
N CYS A 195 2.68 -24.77 -2.89
CA CYS A 195 2.68 -26.23 -2.87
C CYS A 195 2.72 -26.77 -1.42
N PRO A 196 2.13 -27.94 -1.15
CA PRO A 196 2.17 -28.56 0.17
C PRO A 196 3.53 -29.22 0.49
N ASP A 197 4.30 -29.62 -0.52
CA ASP A 197 5.58 -30.34 -0.39
C ASP A 197 6.46 -30.06 -1.61
N ILE A 198 7.61 -29.44 -1.38
CA ILE A 198 8.52 -29.00 -2.44
C ILE A 198 9.17 -30.17 -3.19
N VAL A 199 9.53 -31.26 -2.51
CA VAL A 199 10.23 -32.40 -3.12
C VAL A 199 9.29 -33.15 -4.05
N LYS A 200 8.03 -33.31 -3.63
CA LYS A 200 6.99 -33.91 -4.48
C LYS A 200 6.68 -33.02 -5.68
N GLU A 201 6.69 -31.71 -5.51
CA GLU A 201 6.40 -30.78 -6.60
C GLU A 201 7.48 -30.83 -7.69
N PHE A 202 8.76 -30.80 -7.31
CA PHE A 202 9.86 -31.00 -8.26
C PHE A 202 9.80 -32.37 -8.94
N SER A 203 9.48 -33.42 -8.19
CA SER A 203 9.33 -34.77 -8.76
C SER A 203 8.21 -34.87 -9.81
N LYS A 204 7.15 -34.05 -9.72
CA LYS A 204 6.10 -34.00 -10.75
C LYS A 204 6.62 -33.30 -12.00
N TYR A 205 7.31 -32.17 -11.84
CA TYR A 205 7.90 -31.43 -12.95
C TYR A 205 8.88 -32.31 -13.76
N ASP A 206 9.74 -33.07 -13.08
CA ASP A 206 10.71 -33.96 -13.74
C ASP A 206 10.04 -35.08 -14.55
N ARG A 207 8.84 -35.53 -14.14
CA ARG A 207 8.10 -36.60 -14.83
C ARG A 207 7.33 -36.09 -16.05
N ASP A 208 6.72 -34.90 -15.94
CA ASP A 208 5.84 -34.32 -16.96
C ASP A 208 6.43 -33.03 -17.53
N ARG A 209 7.70 -33.07 -17.94
CA ARG A 209 8.44 -31.88 -18.39
C ARG A 209 7.78 -31.16 -19.58
N GLU A 210 7.16 -31.93 -20.49
CA GLU A 210 6.46 -31.40 -21.68
C GLU A 210 5.20 -30.58 -21.34
N ARG A 211 4.62 -30.77 -20.15
CA ARG A 211 3.46 -29.99 -19.70
C ARG A 211 3.81 -28.55 -19.33
N PHE A 212 5.09 -28.31 -19.06
CA PHE A 212 5.62 -27.04 -18.57
C PHE A 212 6.75 -26.49 -19.46
N ALA A 213 6.89 -27.03 -20.68
CA ALA A 213 7.84 -26.62 -21.69
C ALA A 213 7.24 -25.57 -22.63
#